data_AF-A0AAE0U146-F1
#
_entry.id   AF-A0AAE0U146-F1
#
_cell.length_a   1.000
_cell.length_b   1.000
_cell.length_c   1.000
_cell.angle_alpha   90.00
_cell.angle_beta   90.00
_cell.angle_gamma   90.00
#
_symmetry.space_group_name_H-M   'P 1'
#
loop_
_entity.id
_entity.type
_entity.pdbx_description
1 polymer ?
#
loop_
_entity_poly.entity_id
_entity_poly.type
_entity_poly.pdbx_seq_one_letter_code
_entity_poly.pdbx_strand_id
1 'polypeptide(L)'
;MAAQVVTVGETKELRGINLIAAHSHIRGLGVDPDTLEPKTSSQGLVGQAKARKAAAVILEMIKQGKIAGRAVLIAGPPSTGKTAIAMGMAQSLGADVPFTTLAASEIFSLEMSKTEALTQAFRKSIGVRIKEESEIMEGEVVEIQIDRSVTGGAKQGKLTIKTTDMEAIYDMGSKMIDAMTKERVMAGDIISIDKSSGKITRLGRSYARSRDYDAMGVDTKFLQCPDGELQKRKEVVHTVTLHEIDVINSRTQGFLALFSGDTGEIRSEIRDQINTKVGEWKEEGKAEIVPGVLFIDEVHMLDIECFSYVNRALESDLAPIVIMASNRGVSRIRGTDYKSPHGLPLDFLDRVSIINTHSYNPEEIKQILTIRAQEEEVDLSADALALLTKIGQEAGLRYGSNLITTSQLISAKRRAKQVSVDDVQRSFKLFYDPARSVKFVTDSEQRLIGNDGAVDFVTNGHASLESMDTS
;
A
#
# COMPACT_ATOMS: atom_id res chain seq x y z
N MET A 1 -27.19 -15.88 -15.35
CA MET A 1 -27.48 -14.53 -14.82
C MET A 1 -26.22 -14.02 -14.15
N ALA A 2 -25.53 -13.06 -14.77
CA ALA A 2 -24.31 -12.49 -14.21
C ALA A 2 -24.68 -11.67 -12.97
N ALA A 3 -23.98 -11.92 -11.85
CA ALA A 3 -24.15 -11.14 -10.64
C ALA A 3 -23.76 -9.68 -10.92
N GLN A 4 -24.57 -8.73 -10.44
CA GLN A 4 -24.20 -7.31 -10.45
C GLN A 4 -22.88 -7.13 -9.71
N VAL A 5 -21.92 -6.51 -10.37
CA VAL A 5 -20.65 -6.09 -9.76
C VAL A 5 -20.99 -5.05 -8.69
N VAL A 6 -21.02 -5.50 -7.44
CA VAL A 6 -21.10 -4.58 -6.30
C VAL A 6 -19.76 -3.84 -6.26
N THR A 7 -19.83 -2.51 -6.31
CA THR A 7 -18.70 -1.58 -6.37
C THR A 7 -17.58 -2.01 -5.43
N VAL A 8 -16.45 -2.37 -6.03
CA VAL A 8 -15.18 -2.65 -5.37
C VAL A 8 -14.79 -1.44 -4.55
N GLY A 9 -14.45 -1.64 -3.27
CA GLY A 9 -13.88 -0.59 -2.45
C GLY A 9 -12.62 -0.09 -3.15
N GLU A 10 -12.61 1.20 -3.50
CA GLU A 10 -11.45 1.79 -4.16
C GLU A 10 -10.20 1.51 -3.31
N THR A 11 -9.14 1.01 -3.91
CA THR A 11 -7.78 0.97 -3.34
C THR A 11 -7.32 2.35 -2.82
N LYS A 12 -8.03 3.41 -3.21
CA LYS A 12 -7.88 4.80 -2.81
C LYS A 12 -8.30 5.09 -1.36
N GLU A 13 -9.22 4.32 -0.75
CA GLU A 13 -9.79 4.65 0.57
C GLU A 13 -8.87 4.35 1.77
N LEU A 14 -7.72 3.68 1.57
CA LEU A 14 -6.70 3.53 2.61
C LEU A 14 -5.91 4.83 2.90
N ARG A 15 -6.10 5.90 2.13
CA ARG A 15 -5.36 7.17 2.26
C ARG A 15 -5.71 8.02 3.50
N GLY A 16 -6.73 7.63 4.27
CA GLY A 16 -7.09 8.27 5.55
C GLY A 16 -6.28 7.79 6.76
N ILE A 17 -5.51 6.70 6.60
CA ILE A 17 -4.59 6.18 7.61
C ILE A 17 -3.16 6.38 7.10
N ASN A 18 -2.75 7.63 6.90
CA ASN A 18 -1.35 7.94 6.59
C ASN A 18 -0.50 7.82 7.86
N LEU A 19 -0.37 6.60 8.38
CA LEU A 19 0.68 6.28 9.34
C LEU A 19 2.02 6.50 8.63
N ILE A 20 2.91 7.25 9.25
CA ILE A 20 4.24 7.54 8.71
C ILE A 20 5.04 6.24 8.71
N ALA A 21 5.09 5.58 7.55
CA ALA A 21 5.83 4.36 7.34
C ALA A 21 7.30 4.66 7.00
N ALA A 22 8.15 3.62 7.08
CA ALA A 22 9.59 3.74 6.79
C ALA A 22 9.89 4.26 5.37
N HIS A 23 8.95 4.16 4.44
CA HIS A 23 9.12 4.56 3.04
C HIS A 23 8.18 5.68 2.58
N SER A 24 7.31 6.24 3.43
CA SER A 24 6.28 7.25 3.04
C SER A 24 6.84 8.50 2.35
N HIS A 25 8.04 8.92 2.74
CA HIS A 25 8.80 10.02 2.16
C HIS A 25 9.18 9.84 0.67
N ILE A 26 9.13 8.62 0.13
CA ILE A 26 9.51 8.33 -1.26
C ILE A 26 8.32 8.60 -2.18
N ARG A 27 8.47 9.59 -3.06
CA ARG A 27 7.42 10.03 -4.00
C ARG A 27 7.73 9.66 -5.45
N GLY A 28 8.87 9.04 -5.72
CA GLY A 28 9.30 8.65 -7.05
C GLY A 28 10.80 8.33 -7.08
N LEU A 29 11.32 8.06 -8.27
CA LEU A 29 12.72 7.66 -8.45
C LEU A 29 13.70 8.86 -8.43
N GLY A 30 13.19 10.08 -8.57
CA GLY A 30 13.97 11.32 -8.52
C GLY A 30 14.95 11.50 -9.68
N VAL A 31 14.65 10.90 -10.83
CA VAL A 31 15.46 10.99 -12.06
C VAL A 31 14.87 12.03 -13.00
N ASP A 32 15.70 12.61 -13.84
CA ASP A 32 15.26 13.46 -14.94
C ASP A 32 14.54 12.59 -16.01
N PRO A 33 13.33 12.95 -16.46
CA PRO A 33 12.58 12.14 -17.41
C PRO A 33 13.22 12.07 -18.81
N ASP A 34 13.96 13.10 -19.23
CA ASP A 34 14.50 13.18 -20.59
C ASP A 34 15.89 12.52 -20.68
N THR A 35 16.75 12.77 -19.69
CA THR A 35 18.14 12.27 -19.69
C THR A 35 18.32 10.98 -18.88
N LEU A 36 17.31 10.59 -18.09
CA LEU A 36 17.36 9.48 -17.12
C LEU A 36 18.48 9.66 -16.08
N GLU A 37 18.98 10.88 -15.87
CA GLU A 37 20.02 11.16 -14.90
C GLU A 37 19.44 11.37 -13.49
N PRO A 38 19.97 10.66 -12.47
CA PRO A 38 19.50 10.80 -11.10
C PRO A 38 19.98 12.10 -10.50
N LYS A 39 19.05 12.90 -9.97
CA LYS A 39 19.40 14.06 -9.13
C LYS A 39 19.93 13.58 -7.78
N THR A 40 20.87 14.31 -7.19
CA THR A 40 21.54 13.95 -5.93
C THR A 40 20.55 13.70 -4.78
N SER A 41 19.54 14.57 -4.65
CA SER A 41 18.40 14.42 -3.75
C SER A 41 17.14 14.91 -4.46
N SER A 42 16.17 14.01 -4.68
CA SER A 42 14.89 14.36 -5.32
C SER A 42 13.84 13.28 -5.04
N GLN A 43 12.58 13.69 -4.88
CA GLN A 43 11.43 12.80 -4.64
C GLN A 43 11.62 11.81 -3.48
N GLY A 44 12.39 12.20 -2.46
CA GLY A 44 12.66 11.41 -1.26
C GLY A 44 13.82 10.42 -1.36
N LEU A 45 14.35 10.13 -2.55
CA LEU A 45 15.55 9.31 -2.72
C LEU A 45 16.81 10.17 -2.75
N VAL A 46 17.83 9.71 -2.03
CA VAL A 46 19.15 10.35 -1.92
C VAL A 46 20.24 9.35 -2.29
N GLY A 47 21.23 9.79 -3.06
CA GLY A 47 22.35 8.93 -3.46
C GLY A 47 21.92 7.79 -4.39
N GLN A 48 22.60 6.64 -4.28
CA GLN A 48 22.39 5.43 -5.11
C GLN A 48 22.26 5.72 -6.62
N ALA A 49 23.05 6.65 -7.15
CA ALA A 49 22.90 7.16 -8.52
C ALA A 49 22.88 6.04 -9.57
N LYS A 50 23.82 5.09 -9.51
CA LYS A 50 23.88 3.96 -10.46
C LYS A 50 22.64 3.09 -10.42
N ALA A 51 22.17 2.73 -9.22
CA ALA A 51 21.00 1.88 -9.05
C ALA A 51 19.71 2.58 -9.49
N ARG A 52 19.57 3.88 -9.18
CA ARG A 52 18.43 4.70 -9.62
C ARG A 52 18.42 4.90 -11.13
N LYS A 53 19.57 5.13 -11.76
CA LYS A 53 19.66 5.21 -13.23
C LYS A 53 19.29 3.87 -13.88
N ALA A 54 19.77 2.75 -13.35
CA ALA A 54 19.39 1.42 -13.85
C ALA A 54 17.88 1.15 -13.68
N ALA A 55 17.32 1.49 -12.52
CA ALA A 55 15.89 1.39 -12.26
C ALA A 55 15.06 2.29 -13.21
N ALA A 56 15.57 3.47 -13.58
CA ALA A 56 14.91 4.37 -14.52
C ALA A 56 14.89 3.81 -15.94
N VAL A 57 15.99 3.20 -16.38
CA VAL A 57 16.05 2.50 -17.67
C VAL A 57 15.03 1.36 -17.72
N ILE A 58 14.96 0.55 -16.66
CA ILE A 58 13.98 -0.53 -16.57
C ILE A 58 12.55 0.03 -16.58
N LEU A 59 12.27 1.08 -15.81
CA LEU A 59 10.98 1.76 -15.78
C LEU A 59 10.54 2.22 -17.17
N GLU A 60 11.48 2.75 -17.96
CA GLU A 60 11.17 3.23 -19.31
C GLU A 60 10.97 2.07 -20.29
N MET A 61 11.73 0.99 -20.16
CA MET A 61 11.51 -0.24 -20.93
C MET A 61 10.16 -0.89 -20.63
N ILE A 62 9.67 -0.77 -19.39
CA ILE A 62 8.34 -1.19 -18.96
C ILE A 62 7.27 -0.35 -19.66
N LYS A 63 7.38 0.98 -19.60
CA LYS A 63 6.42 1.89 -20.24
C LYS A 63 6.36 1.68 -21.76
N GLN A 64 7.48 1.33 -22.38
CA GLN A 64 7.56 1.00 -23.81
C GLN A 64 7.06 -0.41 -24.15
N GLY A 65 6.71 -1.25 -23.17
CA GLY A 65 6.27 -2.63 -23.39
C GLY A 65 7.32 -3.55 -24.01
N LYS A 66 8.61 -3.18 -23.95
CA LYS A 66 9.72 -3.95 -24.57
C LYS A 66 10.22 -5.09 -23.69
N ILE A 67 9.85 -5.10 -22.41
CA ILE A 67 10.18 -6.16 -21.46
C ILE A 67 8.88 -6.84 -21.05
N ALA A 68 8.65 -8.03 -21.59
CA ALA A 68 7.75 -9.02 -21.02
C ALA A 68 8.59 -10.16 -20.46
N GLY A 69 8.24 -10.67 -19.27
CA GLY A 69 8.83 -11.88 -18.71
C GLY A 69 10.28 -11.80 -18.21
N ARG A 70 10.82 -10.60 -17.92
CA ARG A 70 12.10 -10.47 -17.21
C ARG A 70 11.86 -10.06 -15.77
N ALA A 71 12.65 -10.65 -14.87
CA ALA A 71 12.70 -10.24 -13.48
C ALA A 71 13.93 -9.37 -13.21
N VAL A 72 13.81 -8.50 -12.21
CA VAL A 72 14.88 -7.60 -11.77
C VAL A 72 15.29 -8.02 -10.38
N LEU A 73 16.59 -8.21 -10.14
CA LEU A 73 17.12 -8.50 -8.82
C LEU A 73 17.88 -7.28 -8.29
N ILE A 74 17.40 -6.69 -7.20
CA ILE A 74 18.15 -5.65 -6.49
C ILE A 74 18.97 -6.32 -5.39
N ALA A 75 20.28 -6.34 -5.55
CA ALA A 75 21.22 -6.96 -4.62
C ALA A 75 22.03 -5.91 -3.86
N GLY A 76 22.31 -6.17 -2.59
CA GLY A 76 23.25 -5.35 -1.82
C GLY A 76 23.07 -5.47 -0.31
N PRO A 77 23.96 -4.84 0.48
CA PRO A 77 23.93 -4.94 1.94
C PRO A 77 22.58 -4.53 2.57
N PRO A 78 22.31 -4.91 3.83
CA PRO A 78 21.16 -4.39 4.57
C PRO A 78 21.15 -2.86 4.59
N SER A 79 19.96 -2.26 4.57
CA SER A 79 19.77 -0.80 4.67
C SER A 79 20.38 0.05 3.54
N THR A 80 20.62 -0.51 2.35
CA THR A 80 21.11 0.23 1.17
C THR A 80 20.00 0.77 0.25
N GLY A 81 18.74 0.75 0.69
CA GLY A 81 17.62 1.31 -0.07
C GLY A 81 17.04 0.42 -1.17
N LYS A 82 17.20 -0.91 -1.11
CA LYS A 82 16.63 -1.85 -2.09
C LYS A 82 15.11 -1.70 -2.22
N THR A 83 14.40 -1.84 -1.09
CA THR A 83 12.94 -1.64 -0.99
C THR A 83 12.54 -0.21 -1.36
N ALA A 84 13.38 0.78 -1.01
CA ALA A 84 13.14 2.18 -1.35
C ALA A 84 13.18 2.44 -2.86
N ILE A 85 14.13 1.84 -3.59
CA ILE A 85 14.22 1.93 -5.05
C ILE A 85 13.01 1.26 -5.70
N ALA A 86 12.63 0.05 -5.25
CA ALA A 86 11.45 -0.64 -5.77
C ALA A 86 10.17 0.18 -5.57
N MET A 87 10.01 0.81 -4.40
CA MET A 87 8.87 1.68 -4.14
C MET A 87 8.93 2.99 -4.95
N GLY A 88 10.12 3.54 -5.16
CA GLY A 88 10.33 4.67 -6.07
C GLY A 88 9.94 4.35 -7.51
N MET A 89 10.22 3.14 -7.99
CA MET A 89 9.75 2.66 -9.29
C MET A 89 8.22 2.58 -9.33
N ALA A 90 7.60 1.98 -8.31
CA ALA A 90 6.14 1.87 -8.21
C ALA A 90 5.44 3.24 -8.24
N GLN A 91 5.90 4.20 -7.43
CA GLN A 91 5.36 5.56 -7.42
C GLN A 91 5.54 6.27 -8.77
N SER A 92 6.60 5.96 -9.51
CA SER A 92 6.89 6.55 -10.83
C SER A 92 6.10 5.90 -11.98
N LEU A 93 5.51 4.72 -11.78
CA LEU A 93 4.59 4.09 -12.74
C LEU A 93 3.20 4.73 -12.71
N GLY A 94 2.83 5.36 -11.60
CA GLY A 94 1.56 6.05 -11.40
C GLY A 94 0.68 5.37 -10.36
N ALA A 95 -0.29 6.11 -9.85
CA ALA A 95 -1.19 5.64 -8.78
C ALA A 95 -2.14 4.51 -9.23
N ASP A 96 -2.36 4.37 -10.55
CA ASP A 96 -3.29 3.39 -11.12
C ASP A 96 -2.61 2.06 -11.49
N VAL A 97 -1.29 1.95 -11.29
CA VAL A 97 -0.55 0.72 -11.57
C VAL A 97 -0.47 -0.11 -10.29
N PRO A 98 -0.94 -1.37 -10.30
CA PRO A 98 -0.93 -2.18 -9.09
C PRO A 98 0.50 -2.51 -8.65
N PHE A 99 0.77 -2.29 -7.37
CA PHE A 99 2.04 -2.63 -6.74
C PHE A 99 1.79 -3.56 -5.57
N THR A 100 2.26 -4.80 -5.70
CA THR A 100 2.12 -5.82 -4.64
C THR A 100 3.48 -6.01 -3.97
N THR A 101 3.55 -5.78 -2.67
CA THR A 101 4.71 -6.13 -1.84
C THR A 101 4.46 -7.48 -1.18
N LEU A 102 5.43 -8.39 -1.28
CA LEU A 102 5.39 -9.71 -0.69
C LEU A 102 6.72 -9.98 0.00
N ALA A 103 6.72 -10.36 1.28
CA ALA A 103 7.91 -10.94 1.88
C ALA A 103 7.97 -12.43 1.50
N ALA A 104 9.12 -12.92 1.06
CA ALA A 104 9.25 -14.33 0.65
C ALA A 104 8.81 -15.35 1.72
N SER A 105 8.87 -14.97 3.00
CA SER A 105 8.38 -15.78 4.12
C SER A 105 6.84 -15.91 4.17
N GLU A 106 6.08 -14.95 3.64
CA GLU A 106 4.61 -14.94 3.68
C GLU A 106 3.99 -16.03 2.80
N ILE A 107 4.75 -16.56 1.83
CA ILE A 107 4.31 -17.65 0.96
C ILE A 107 4.18 -18.98 1.72
N PHE A 108 4.89 -19.13 2.83
CA PHE A 108 4.86 -20.34 3.63
C PHE A 108 3.72 -20.27 4.65
N SER A 109 2.51 -20.64 4.22
CA SER A 109 1.31 -20.73 5.04
C SER A 109 0.84 -22.18 5.22
N LEU A 110 0.06 -22.44 6.27
CA LEU A 110 -0.67 -23.69 6.47
C LEU A 110 -2.07 -23.66 5.84
N GLU A 111 -2.61 -22.47 5.54
CA GLU A 111 -3.97 -22.31 5.00
C GLU A 111 -4.05 -22.57 3.50
N MET A 112 -2.96 -22.31 2.77
CA MET A 112 -2.89 -22.47 1.32
C MET A 112 -1.50 -22.96 0.90
N SER A 113 -1.43 -23.63 -0.25
CA SER A 113 -0.16 -24.06 -0.82
C SER A 113 0.72 -22.89 -1.25
N LYS A 114 2.05 -23.09 -1.23
CA LYS A 114 3.05 -22.09 -1.66
C LYS A 114 2.81 -21.61 -3.09
N THR A 115 2.47 -22.55 -3.97
CA THR A 115 2.15 -22.28 -5.39
C THR A 115 0.90 -21.41 -5.51
N GLU A 116 -0.12 -21.65 -4.69
CA GLU A 116 -1.32 -20.85 -4.67
C GLU A 116 -1.05 -19.43 -4.15
N ALA A 117 -0.29 -19.29 -3.05
CA ALA A 117 0.10 -17.99 -2.52
C ALA A 117 0.87 -17.15 -3.55
N LEU A 118 1.81 -17.77 -4.27
CA LEU A 118 2.50 -17.13 -5.41
C LEU A 118 1.52 -16.76 -6.52
N THR A 119 0.64 -17.67 -6.92
CA THR A 119 -0.35 -17.39 -7.98
C THR A 119 -1.22 -16.18 -7.63
N GLN A 120 -1.67 -16.08 -6.38
CA GLN A 120 -2.43 -14.93 -5.91
C GLN A 120 -1.59 -13.65 -5.95
N ALA A 121 -0.32 -13.68 -5.55
CA ALA A 121 0.58 -12.52 -5.62
C ALA A 121 0.80 -12.03 -7.07
N PHE A 122 0.97 -12.95 -8.02
CA PHE A 122 1.05 -12.63 -9.44
C PHE A 122 -0.24 -11.99 -9.94
N ARG A 123 -1.42 -12.55 -9.60
CA ARG A 123 -2.72 -12.02 -10.04
C ARG A 123 -3.14 -10.72 -9.36
N LYS A 124 -2.70 -10.47 -8.12
CA LYS A 124 -2.84 -9.16 -7.45
C LYS A 124 -2.04 -8.07 -8.15
N SER A 125 -0.95 -8.45 -8.81
CA SER A 125 -0.06 -7.52 -9.51
C SER A 125 -0.48 -7.24 -10.95
N ILE A 126 -1.61 -7.76 -11.41
CA ILE A 126 -2.15 -7.50 -12.76
C ILE A 126 -3.50 -6.79 -12.60
N GLY A 127 -3.57 -5.56 -13.09
CA GLY A 127 -4.75 -4.73 -13.07
C GLY A 127 -5.55 -4.87 -14.37
N VAL A 128 -6.87 -4.79 -14.25
CA VAL A 128 -7.81 -4.65 -15.36
C VAL A 128 -8.52 -3.32 -15.15
N ARG A 129 -8.27 -2.39 -16.06
CA ARG A 129 -8.89 -1.08 -16.10
C ARG A 129 -10.14 -1.16 -16.96
N ILE A 130 -11.29 -0.97 -16.33
CA ILE A 130 -12.61 -0.98 -16.97
C ILE A 130 -13.10 0.46 -17.03
N LYS A 131 -13.49 0.90 -18.22
CA LYS A 131 -14.07 2.21 -18.45
C LYS A 131 -15.57 2.03 -18.56
N GLU A 132 -16.31 2.62 -17.63
CA GLU A 132 -17.77 2.58 -17.64
C GLU A 132 -18.32 4.01 -17.77
N GLU A 133 -19.22 4.20 -18.71
CA GLU A 133 -19.98 5.44 -18.81
C GLU A 133 -21.20 5.34 -17.90
N SER A 134 -21.25 6.19 -16.87
CA SER A 134 -22.41 6.30 -15.99
C SER A 134 -23.12 7.64 -16.22
N GLU A 135 -24.45 7.58 -16.33
CA GLU A 135 -25.30 8.78 -16.33
C GLU A 135 -25.62 9.14 -14.88
N ILE A 136 -25.02 10.23 -14.39
CA ILE A 136 -25.19 10.71 -13.02
C ILE A 136 -26.06 11.97 -13.05
N MET A 137 -27.02 12.04 -12.13
CA MET A 137 -27.83 13.23 -11.91
C MET A 137 -27.43 13.88 -10.60
N GLU A 138 -26.94 15.12 -10.66
CA GLU A 138 -26.51 15.88 -9.49
C GLU A 138 -27.35 17.15 -9.34
N GLY A 139 -27.85 17.42 -8.15
CA GLY A 139 -28.62 18.63 -7.89
C GLY A 139 -29.08 18.78 -6.44
N GLU A 140 -29.59 19.97 -6.13
CA GLU A 140 -30.25 20.29 -4.87
C GLU A 140 -31.72 19.82 -4.92
N VAL A 141 -32.13 19.06 -3.91
CA VAL A 141 -33.53 18.65 -3.75
C VAL A 141 -34.37 19.84 -3.30
N VAL A 142 -35.37 20.21 -4.09
CA VAL A 142 -36.32 21.27 -3.75
C VAL A 142 -37.46 20.72 -2.90
N GLU A 143 -38.03 19.60 -3.36
CA GLU A 143 -39.20 18.97 -2.75
C GLU A 143 -39.25 17.47 -3.05
N ILE A 144 -39.76 16.68 -2.11
CA ILE A 144 -40.02 15.25 -2.26
C ILE A 144 -41.47 15.00 -1.86
N GLN A 145 -42.28 14.52 -2.81
CA GLN A 145 -43.67 14.11 -2.58
C GLN A 145 -43.74 12.58 -2.68
N ILE A 146 -44.29 11.92 -1.67
CA ILE A 146 -44.46 10.46 -1.66
C ILE A 146 -45.92 10.15 -1.37
N ASP A 147 -46.61 9.62 -2.38
CA ASP A 147 -47.99 9.17 -2.26
C ASP A 147 -48.00 7.73 -1.74
N ARG A 148 -48.36 7.57 -0.46
CA ARG A 148 -48.65 6.26 0.13
C ARG A 148 -50.16 6.04 0.16
N SER A 149 -50.62 5.03 -0.59
CA SER A 149 -51.98 4.52 -0.42
C SER A 149 -52.10 3.79 0.92
N VAL A 150 -53.12 4.14 1.69
CA VAL A 150 -53.43 3.59 3.03
C VAL A 150 -53.73 2.07 2.97
N THR A 151 -54.05 1.54 1.79
CA THR A 151 -54.45 0.14 1.56
C THR A 151 -53.34 -0.75 0.95
N GLY A 152 -52.07 -0.32 0.96
CA GLY A 152 -50.94 -1.18 0.57
C GLY A 152 -50.59 -1.21 -0.91
N GLY A 153 -50.99 -0.19 -1.68
CA GLY A 153 -50.61 -0.03 -3.08
C GLY A 153 -49.12 0.31 -3.29
N ALA A 154 -48.63 0.17 -4.53
CA ALA A 154 -47.27 0.54 -4.89
C ALA A 154 -47.02 2.04 -4.61
N LYS A 155 -45.93 2.35 -3.90
CA LYS A 155 -45.52 3.72 -3.60
C LYS A 155 -45.17 4.43 -4.91
N GLN A 156 -45.78 5.59 -5.15
CA GLN A 156 -45.40 6.53 -6.20
C GLN A 156 -44.99 7.84 -5.55
N GLY A 157 -44.12 8.61 -6.21
CA GLY A 157 -43.67 9.88 -5.67
C GLY A 157 -43.10 10.78 -6.75
N LYS A 158 -42.92 12.05 -6.43
CA LYS A 158 -42.32 13.06 -7.29
C LYS A 158 -41.14 13.70 -6.59
N LEU A 159 -40.04 13.84 -7.31
CA LEU A 159 -38.82 14.49 -6.86
C LEU A 159 -38.61 15.75 -7.70
N THR A 160 -38.57 16.89 -7.04
CA THR A 160 -38.16 18.15 -7.67
C THR A 160 -36.71 18.41 -7.29
N ILE A 161 -35.83 18.47 -8.29
CA ILE A 161 -34.39 18.67 -8.14
C ILE A 161 -33.94 19.80 -9.05
N LYS A 162 -33.00 20.63 -8.58
CA LYS A 162 -32.50 21.78 -9.32
C LYS A 162 -30.98 21.90 -9.27
N THR A 163 -30.42 22.46 -10.33
CA THR A 163 -29.09 23.07 -10.39
C THR A 163 -29.25 24.58 -10.40
N THR A 164 -28.15 25.33 -10.55
CA THR A 164 -28.24 26.79 -10.75
C THR A 164 -28.86 27.17 -12.10
N ASP A 165 -28.73 26.30 -13.11
CA ASP A 165 -29.18 26.56 -14.48
C ASP A 165 -30.54 25.93 -14.82
N MET A 166 -30.93 24.84 -14.14
CA MET A 166 -32.12 24.06 -14.49
C MET A 166 -32.88 23.54 -13.27
N GLU A 167 -34.20 23.43 -13.39
CA GLU A 167 -35.07 22.78 -12.41
C GLU A 167 -35.94 21.74 -13.12
N ALA A 168 -36.03 20.54 -12.56
CA ALA A 168 -36.74 19.42 -13.16
C ALA A 168 -37.51 18.59 -12.13
N ILE A 169 -38.63 18.03 -12.56
CA ILE A 169 -39.49 17.14 -11.76
C ILE A 169 -39.40 15.73 -12.34
N TYR A 170 -39.08 14.77 -11.50
CA TYR A 170 -38.98 13.36 -11.85
C TYR A 170 -39.97 12.51 -11.07
N ASP A 171 -40.71 11.66 -11.75
CA ASP A 171 -41.54 10.65 -11.12
C ASP A 171 -40.66 9.49 -10.61
N MET A 172 -40.83 9.14 -9.34
CA MET A 172 -40.08 8.09 -8.65
C MET A 172 -40.91 6.81 -8.54
N GLY A 173 -40.29 5.69 -8.91
CA GLY A 173 -40.81 4.36 -8.61
C GLY A 173 -40.56 3.92 -7.17
N SER A 174 -41.18 2.81 -6.76
CA SER A 174 -41.10 2.27 -5.40
C SER A 174 -39.66 2.04 -4.91
N LYS A 175 -38.78 1.50 -5.76
CA LYS A 175 -37.35 1.25 -5.44
C LYS A 175 -36.59 2.54 -5.12
N MET A 176 -36.84 3.61 -5.88
CA MET A 176 -36.19 4.91 -5.69
C MET A 176 -36.68 5.56 -4.39
N ILE A 177 -37.98 5.43 -4.10
CA ILE A 177 -38.57 5.92 -2.84
C ILE A 177 -37.97 5.20 -1.63
N ASP A 178 -37.80 3.88 -1.70
CA ASP A 178 -37.17 3.11 -0.63
C ASP A 178 -35.70 3.50 -0.43
N ALA A 179 -34.96 3.76 -1.52
CA ALA A 179 -33.58 4.24 -1.47
C ALA A 179 -33.47 5.66 -0.89
N MET A 180 -34.34 6.61 -1.30
CA MET A 180 -34.43 7.95 -0.72
C MET A 180 -34.75 7.91 0.78
N THR A 181 -35.66 7.01 1.18
CA THR A 181 -36.05 6.82 2.59
C THR A 181 -34.89 6.23 3.40
N LYS A 182 -34.15 5.28 2.82
CA LYS A 182 -32.97 4.64 3.44
C LYS A 182 -31.85 5.65 3.70
N GLU A 183 -31.56 6.50 2.71
CA GLU A 183 -30.55 7.56 2.82
C GLU A 183 -31.04 8.82 3.57
N ARG A 184 -32.33 8.84 3.96
CA ARG A 184 -32.98 9.95 4.68
C ARG A 184 -32.78 11.29 3.96
N VAL A 185 -33.02 11.31 2.66
CA VAL A 185 -32.90 12.51 1.84
C VAL A 185 -34.01 13.50 2.18
N MET A 186 -33.65 14.76 2.37
CA MET A 186 -34.55 15.85 2.73
C MET A 186 -34.50 17.00 1.71
N ALA A 187 -35.50 17.88 1.75
CA ALA A 187 -35.44 19.13 1.00
C ALA A 187 -34.24 19.99 1.46
N GLY A 188 -33.50 20.50 0.49
CA GLY A 188 -32.23 21.21 0.66
C GLY A 188 -30.99 20.32 0.66
N ASP A 189 -31.12 19.00 0.58
CA ASP A 189 -29.94 18.12 0.42
C ASP A 189 -29.42 18.19 -1.02
N ILE A 190 -28.11 18.12 -1.17
CA ILE A 190 -27.44 17.96 -2.47
C ILE A 190 -27.13 16.48 -2.64
N ILE A 191 -27.71 15.88 -3.67
CA ILE A 191 -27.63 14.45 -3.93
C ILE A 191 -27.06 14.17 -5.31
N SER A 192 -26.42 13.01 -5.43
CA SER A 192 -25.99 12.41 -6.68
C SER A 192 -26.75 11.09 -6.85
N ILE A 193 -27.48 10.95 -7.95
CA ILE A 193 -28.21 9.75 -8.32
C ILE A 193 -27.54 9.14 -9.55
N ASP A 194 -27.01 7.93 -9.41
CA ASP A 194 -26.59 7.14 -10.57
C ASP A 194 -27.83 6.49 -11.18
N LYS A 195 -28.15 6.84 -12.43
CA LYS A 195 -29.36 6.40 -13.13
C LYS A 195 -29.34 4.92 -13.48
N SER A 196 -28.14 4.35 -13.67
CA SER A 196 -27.97 2.93 -14.02
C SER A 196 -28.12 2.04 -12.80
N SER A 197 -27.49 2.40 -11.67
CA SER A 197 -27.53 1.61 -10.45
C SER A 197 -28.71 1.93 -9.53
N GLY A 198 -29.29 3.13 -9.66
CA GLY A 198 -30.30 3.65 -8.73
C GLY A 198 -29.72 4.00 -7.35
N LYS A 199 -28.39 4.04 -7.21
CA LYS A 199 -27.71 4.41 -5.96
C LYS A 199 -27.81 5.92 -5.76
N ILE A 200 -28.32 6.31 -4.60
CA ILE A 200 -28.42 7.70 -4.17
C ILE A 200 -27.32 7.97 -3.18
N THR A 201 -26.53 9.02 -3.41
CA THR A 201 -25.46 9.45 -2.52
C THR A 201 -25.72 10.88 -2.07
N ARG A 202 -25.83 11.11 -0.76
CA ARG A 202 -25.97 12.46 -0.20
C ARG A 202 -24.60 13.11 -0.08
N LEU A 203 -24.34 14.12 -0.92
CA LEU A 203 -23.05 14.83 -0.97
C LEU A 203 -22.93 15.85 0.17
N GLY A 204 -24.05 16.50 0.51
CA GLY A 204 -24.11 17.53 1.55
C GLY A 204 -25.46 18.22 1.56
N ARG A 205 -25.50 19.42 2.13
CA ARG A 205 -26.70 20.25 2.23
C ARG A 205 -26.46 21.64 1.64
N SER A 206 -27.47 22.25 1.01
CA SER A 206 -27.35 23.58 0.44
C SER A 206 -27.19 24.64 1.53
N TYR A 207 -26.36 25.66 1.26
CA TYR A 207 -26.20 26.81 2.15
C TYR A 207 -27.52 27.58 2.36
N ALA A 208 -28.36 27.64 1.33
CA ALA A 208 -29.59 28.43 1.30
C ALA A 208 -30.64 27.93 2.30
N ARG A 209 -30.67 26.62 2.60
CA ARG A 209 -31.66 25.99 3.51
C ARG A 209 -31.06 25.55 4.84
N SER A 210 -29.90 26.09 5.21
CA SER A 210 -29.20 25.76 6.47
C SER A 210 -29.95 26.17 7.74
N ARG A 211 -30.87 27.15 7.66
CA ARG A 211 -31.61 27.71 8.81
C ARG A 211 -32.95 27.03 9.12
N ASP A 212 -33.49 26.23 8.21
CA ASP A 212 -34.85 25.70 8.32
C ASP A 212 -34.96 24.46 9.23
N TYR A 213 -33.84 23.94 9.75
CA TYR A 213 -33.81 22.70 10.54
C TYR A 213 -33.03 22.87 11.85
N ASP A 214 -33.74 22.71 12.96
CA ASP A 214 -33.24 22.90 14.35
C ASP A 214 -32.47 21.67 14.88
N ALA A 215 -32.66 20.49 14.26
CA ALA A 215 -32.02 19.23 14.64
C ALA A 215 -30.95 18.80 13.62
N MET A 216 -29.90 19.62 13.45
CA MET A 216 -28.78 19.29 12.57
C MET A 216 -27.76 18.41 13.31
N GLY A 217 -27.35 17.31 12.68
CA GLY A 217 -26.20 16.53 13.14
C GLY A 217 -24.91 17.34 12.95
N VAL A 218 -23.99 17.23 13.92
CA VAL A 218 -22.73 18.00 14.00
C VAL A 218 -21.85 17.89 12.74
N ASP A 219 -22.04 16.85 11.91
CA ASP A 219 -21.25 16.54 10.71
C ASP A 219 -21.92 16.89 9.35
N THR A 220 -22.96 17.73 9.33
CA THR A 220 -23.60 18.10 8.05
C THR A 220 -22.71 19.03 7.22
N LYS A 221 -22.14 18.51 6.13
CA LYS A 221 -21.33 19.29 5.17
C LYS A 221 -22.22 20.19 4.33
N PHE A 222 -21.95 21.49 4.34
CA PHE A 222 -22.64 22.46 3.49
C PHE A 222 -21.91 22.64 2.16
N LEU A 223 -22.66 22.50 1.07
CA LEU A 223 -22.18 22.60 -0.31
C LEU A 223 -22.99 23.65 -1.06
N GLN A 224 -22.38 24.25 -2.08
CA GLN A 224 -23.08 25.12 -3.01
C GLN A 224 -23.94 24.27 -3.96
N CYS A 225 -25.03 24.87 -4.46
CA CYS A 225 -25.88 24.23 -5.46
C CYS A 225 -25.02 23.87 -6.68
N PRO A 226 -25.11 22.64 -7.21
CA PRO A 226 -24.35 22.25 -8.39
C PRO A 226 -24.68 23.14 -9.59
N ASP A 227 -23.65 23.49 -10.37
CA ASP A 227 -23.78 24.26 -11.60
C ASP A 227 -23.89 23.35 -12.84
N GLY A 228 -24.51 23.88 -13.91
CA GLY A 228 -24.66 23.21 -15.19
C GLY A 228 -25.92 22.35 -15.33
N GLU A 229 -25.86 21.46 -16.33
CA GLU A 229 -26.94 20.50 -16.59
C GLU A 229 -27.12 19.51 -15.44
N LEU A 230 -28.38 19.17 -15.16
CA LEU A 230 -28.75 18.27 -14.07
C LEU A 230 -28.30 16.82 -14.31
N GLN A 231 -28.23 16.40 -15.58
CA GLN A 231 -27.79 15.08 -15.98
C GLN A 231 -26.44 15.19 -16.67
N LYS A 232 -25.43 14.52 -16.11
CA LYS A 232 -24.06 14.53 -16.63
C LYS A 232 -23.64 13.11 -16.95
N ARG A 233 -22.98 12.93 -18.11
CA ARG A 233 -22.29 11.67 -18.43
C ARG A 233 -20.89 11.73 -17.84
N LYS A 234 -20.56 10.78 -16.98
CA LYS A 234 -19.25 10.67 -16.35
C LYS A 234 -18.65 9.32 -16.72
N GLU A 235 -17.49 9.35 -17.36
CA GLU A 235 -16.66 8.16 -17.53
C GLU A 235 -15.99 7.88 -16.18
N VAL A 236 -16.35 6.76 -15.57
CA VAL A 236 -15.73 6.28 -14.34
C VAL A 236 -14.77 5.16 -14.73
N VAL A 237 -13.51 5.34 -14.35
CA VAL A 237 -12.46 4.36 -14.60
C VAL A 237 -12.28 3.55 -13.32
N HIS A 238 -12.56 2.26 -13.40
CA HIS A 238 -12.35 1.31 -12.31
C HIS A 238 -11.13 0.46 -12.61
N THR A 239 -10.17 0.41 -11.69
CA THR A 239 -9.03 -0.49 -11.77
C THR A 239 -9.22 -1.59 -10.73
N VAL A 240 -9.38 -2.82 -11.19
CA VAL A 240 -9.55 -4.01 -10.35
C VAL A 240 -8.46 -5.03 -10.66
N THR A 241 -7.99 -5.79 -9.68
CA THR A 241 -6.95 -6.80 -9.92
C THR A 241 -7.56 -8.11 -10.40
N LEU A 242 -6.81 -8.92 -11.16
CA LEU A 242 -7.28 -10.25 -11.57
C LEU A 242 -7.63 -11.14 -10.37
N HIS A 243 -6.89 -10.99 -9.26
CA HIS A 243 -7.18 -11.74 -8.04
C HIS A 243 -8.53 -11.35 -7.41
N GLU A 244 -8.89 -10.07 -7.41
CA GLU A 244 -10.21 -9.63 -6.91
C GLU A 244 -11.34 -10.25 -7.75
N ILE A 245 -11.19 -10.25 -9.07
CA ILE A 245 -12.17 -10.87 -9.99
C ILE A 245 -12.26 -12.38 -9.70
N ASP A 246 -11.13 -13.07 -9.47
CA ASP A 246 -11.11 -14.49 -9.12
C ASP A 246 -11.90 -14.78 -7.84
N VAL A 247 -11.62 -14.05 -6.76
CA VAL A 247 -12.24 -14.29 -5.44
C VAL A 247 -13.74 -14.01 -5.50
N ILE A 248 -14.15 -12.93 -6.16
CA ILE A 248 -15.57 -12.55 -6.32
C ILE A 248 -16.34 -13.63 -7.09
N ASN A 249 -15.76 -14.21 -8.14
CA ASN A 249 -16.41 -15.23 -8.95
C ASN A 249 -16.29 -16.66 -8.36
N SER A 250 -15.42 -16.86 -7.37
CA SER A 250 -15.21 -18.17 -6.74
C SER A 250 -16.28 -18.50 -5.68
N ARG A 251 -16.80 -17.49 -4.96
CA ARG A 251 -17.75 -17.69 -3.85
C ARG A 251 -18.93 -16.74 -3.94
N THR A 252 -20.11 -17.17 -3.49
CA THR A 252 -21.35 -16.35 -3.44
C THR A 252 -21.20 -15.08 -2.58
N GLN A 253 -20.32 -15.10 -1.58
CA GLN A 253 -19.92 -13.92 -0.78
C GLN A 253 -18.43 -13.61 -0.93
N GLY A 254 -17.87 -13.79 -2.13
CA GLY A 254 -16.45 -13.58 -2.40
C GLY A 254 -15.94 -12.17 -2.05
N PHE A 255 -16.79 -11.15 -2.16
CA PHE A 255 -16.41 -9.79 -1.75
C PHE A 255 -15.99 -9.68 -0.28
N LEU A 256 -16.69 -10.36 0.63
CA LEU A 256 -16.34 -10.30 2.07
C LEU A 256 -15.01 -11.02 2.35
N ALA A 257 -14.72 -12.08 1.60
CA ALA A 257 -13.48 -12.84 1.71
C ALA A 257 -12.22 -12.00 1.39
N LEU A 258 -12.35 -11.00 0.51
CA LEU A 258 -11.26 -10.05 0.23
C LEU A 258 -10.86 -9.24 1.47
N PHE A 259 -11.80 -8.95 2.36
CA PHE A 259 -11.54 -8.19 3.59
C PHE A 259 -11.19 -9.09 4.78
N SER A 260 -11.71 -10.32 4.82
CA SER A 260 -11.41 -11.25 5.92
C SER A 260 -10.09 -12.01 5.74
N GLY A 261 -9.54 -12.05 4.51
CA GLY A 261 -8.35 -12.84 4.18
C GLY A 261 -8.63 -14.33 3.96
N ASP A 262 -9.87 -14.79 4.20
CA ASP A 262 -10.30 -16.17 3.99
C ASP A 262 -10.66 -16.43 2.51
N THR A 263 -9.70 -16.20 1.62
CA THR A 263 -9.88 -16.48 0.19
C THR A 263 -9.78 -17.97 -0.11
N GLY A 264 -8.98 -18.70 0.67
CA GLY A 264 -8.63 -20.11 0.43
C GLY A 264 -7.96 -20.33 -0.93
N GLU A 265 -7.93 -21.58 -1.39
CA GLU A 265 -7.42 -21.93 -2.73
C GLU A 265 -8.49 -21.75 -3.81
N ILE A 266 -8.14 -21.07 -4.89
CA ILE A 266 -9.05 -20.82 -6.02
C ILE A 266 -8.80 -21.85 -7.11
N ARG A 267 -9.87 -22.50 -7.58
CA ARG A 267 -9.79 -23.50 -8.64
C ARG A 267 -9.28 -22.91 -9.95
N SER A 268 -8.48 -23.67 -10.69
CA SER A 268 -7.94 -23.25 -11.98
C SER A 268 -9.01 -23.01 -13.03
N GLU A 269 -10.12 -23.76 -13.02
CA GLU A 269 -11.17 -23.58 -14.04
C GLU A 269 -11.80 -22.18 -13.98
N ILE A 270 -11.92 -21.61 -12.79
CA ILE A 270 -12.43 -20.25 -12.59
C ILE A 270 -11.44 -19.23 -13.16
N ARG A 271 -10.15 -19.42 -12.90
CA ARG A 271 -9.08 -18.55 -13.42
C ARG A 271 -9.04 -18.58 -14.95
N ASP A 272 -9.17 -19.76 -15.54
CA ASP A 272 -9.16 -19.92 -17.00
C ASP A 272 -10.37 -19.23 -17.63
N GLN A 273 -11.57 -19.41 -17.06
CA GLN A 273 -12.77 -18.70 -17.51
C GLN A 273 -12.63 -17.17 -17.39
N ILE A 274 -12.01 -16.67 -16.32
CA ILE A 274 -11.76 -15.24 -16.14
C ILE A 274 -10.73 -14.74 -17.15
N ASN A 275 -9.66 -15.49 -17.38
CA ASN A 275 -8.64 -15.12 -18.37
C ASN A 275 -9.25 -15.00 -19.77
N THR A 276 -10.14 -15.93 -20.16
CA THR A 276 -10.86 -15.85 -21.44
C THR A 276 -11.72 -14.60 -21.50
N LYS A 277 -12.54 -14.33 -20.47
CA LYS A 277 -13.41 -13.14 -20.43
C LYS A 277 -12.64 -11.82 -20.45
N VAL A 278 -11.52 -11.74 -19.72
CA VAL A 278 -10.65 -10.55 -19.73
C VAL A 278 -9.98 -10.38 -21.08
N GLY A 279 -9.64 -11.48 -21.76
CA GLY A 279 -9.20 -11.48 -23.16
C GLY A 279 -10.27 -10.92 -24.09
N GLU A 280 -11.51 -11.40 -23.99
CA GLU A 280 -12.66 -10.89 -24.77
C GLU A 280 -12.89 -9.39 -24.50
N TRP A 281 -12.87 -8.94 -23.25
CA TRP A 281 -13.03 -7.52 -22.92
C TRP A 281 -11.90 -6.64 -23.46
N LYS A 282 -10.68 -7.17 -23.56
CA LYS A 282 -9.55 -6.49 -24.18
C LYS A 282 -9.73 -6.39 -25.70
N GLU A 283 -10.20 -7.45 -26.35
CA GLU A 283 -10.47 -7.46 -27.80
C GLU A 283 -11.64 -6.53 -28.17
N GLU A 284 -12.67 -6.47 -27.33
CA GLU A 284 -13.80 -5.56 -27.50
C GLU A 284 -13.48 -4.09 -27.14
N GLY A 285 -12.30 -3.82 -26.57
CA GLY A 285 -11.90 -2.49 -26.12
C GLY A 285 -12.66 -1.97 -24.88
N LYS A 286 -13.37 -2.85 -24.17
CA LYS A 286 -14.08 -2.51 -22.91
C LYS A 286 -13.15 -2.46 -21.70
N ALA A 287 -12.03 -3.17 -21.76
CA ALA A 287 -11.04 -3.20 -20.70
C ALA A 287 -9.61 -3.09 -21.23
N GLU A 288 -8.75 -2.47 -20.45
CA GLU A 288 -7.31 -2.38 -20.68
C GLU A 288 -6.59 -3.16 -19.58
N ILE A 289 -5.66 -4.04 -19.94
CA ILE A 289 -4.83 -4.75 -18.96
C ILE A 289 -3.63 -3.88 -18.62
N VAL A 290 -3.46 -3.59 -17.34
CA VAL A 290 -2.35 -2.81 -16.80
C VAL A 290 -1.41 -3.76 -16.06
N PRO A 291 -0.25 -4.12 -16.64
CA PRO A 291 0.73 -4.92 -15.93
C PRO A 291 1.31 -4.10 -14.79
N GLY A 292 1.19 -4.61 -13.57
CA GLY A 292 1.75 -3.99 -12.38
C GLY A 292 3.14 -4.50 -12.06
N VAL A 293 3.50 -4.32 -10.79
CA VAL A 293 4.80 -4.71 -10.25
C VAL A 293 4.59 -5.60 -9.03
N LEU A 294 5.23 -6.77 -9.05
CA LEU A 294 5.35 -7.68 -7.92
C LEU A 294 6.73 -7.51 -7.28
N PHE A 295 6.77 -6.96 -6.08
CA PHE A 295 8.00 -6.85 -5.29
C PHE A 295 8.11 -7.99 -4.27
N ILE A 296 9.16 -8.81 -4.38
CA ILE A 296 9.46 -9.90 -3.44
C ILE A 296 10.69 -9.54 -2.61
N ASP A 297 10.50 -9.24 -1.34
CA ASP A 297 11.62 -9.01 -0.41
C ASP A 297 12.17 -10.34 0.12
N GLU A 298 13.45 -10.32 0.49
CA GLU A 298 14.18 -11.48 1.03
C GLU A 298 14.05 -12.75 0.16
N VAL A 299 14.17 -12.62 -1.16
CA VAL A 299 13.93 -13.71 -2.13
C VAL A 299 14.73 -15.00 -1.86
N HIS A 300 15.88 -14.90 -1.20
CA HIS A 300 16.70 -16.04 -0.76
C HIS A 300 16.00 -16.98 0.24
N MET A 301 14.85 -16.57 0.78
CA MET A 301 13.99 -17.39 1.63
C MET A 301 13.02 -18.27 0.86
N LEU A 302 12.90 -18.10 -0.47
CA LEU A 302 12.16 -19.01 -1.33
C LEU A 302 12.90 -20.34 -1.50
N ASP A 303 12.13 -21.39 -1.79
CA ASP A 303 12.66 -22.70 -2.17
C ASP A 303 12.70 -22.91 -3.68
N ILE A 304 13.31 -24.01 -4.11
CA ILE A 304 13.45 -24.36 -5.53
C ILE A 304 12.11 -24.53 -6.25
N GLU A 305 11.06 -24.98 -5.56
CA GLU A 305 9.72 -25.13 -6.13
C GLU A 305 9.11 -23.77 -6.46
N CYS A 306 9.26 -22.79 -5.56
CA CYS A 306 8.85 -21.41 -5.80
C CYS A 306 9.56 -20.82 -7.02
N PHE A 307 10.88 -21.01 -7.14
CA PHE A 307 11.63 -20.51 -8.31
C PHE A 307 11.19 -21.18 -9.62
N SER A 308 10.88 -22.47 -9.57
CA SER A 308 10.37 -23.21 -10.73
C SER A 308 9.01 -22.66 -11.18
N TYR A 309 8.14 -22.32 -10.22
CA TYR A 309 6.87 -21.66 -10.51
C TYR A 309 7.07 -20.26 -11.09
N VAL A 310 7.90 -19.42 -10.47
CA VAL A 310 8.19 -18.05 -10.94
C VAL A 310 8.77 -18.07 -12.35
N ASN A 311 9.67 -19.01 -12.67
CA ASN A 311 10.22 -19.19 -14.01
C ASN A 311 9.15 -19.40 -15.07
N ARG A 312 8.18 -20.29 -14.79
CA ARG A 312 7.05 -20.55 -15.69
C ARG A 312 6.09 -19.37 -15.75
N ALA A 313 5.81 -18.73 -14.62
CA ALA A 313 4.87 -17.60 -14.56
C ALA A 313 5.38 -16.38 -15.34
N LEU A 314 6.70 -16.15 -15.36
CA LEU A 314 7.33 -15.09 -16.14
C LEU A 314 7.22 -15.30 -17.65
N GLU A 315 6.96 -16.52 -18.14
CA GLU A 315 6.79 -16.77 -19.58
C GLU A 315 5.42 -16.34 -20.11
N SER A 316 4.48 -15.97 -19.23
CA SER A 316 3.16 -15.50 -19.62
C SER A 316 3.21 -14.07 -20.17
N ASP A 317 2.46 -13.79 -21.24
CA ASP A 317 2.33 -12.46 -21.84
C ASP A 317 1.76 -11.41 -20.87
N LEU A 318 0.96 -11.85 -19.89
CA LEU A 318 0.34 -11.00 -18.87
C LEU A 318 1.17 -10.91 -17.59
N ALA A 319 2.38 -11.45 -17.57
CA ALA A 319 3.21 -11.47 -16.37
C ALA A 319 3.53 -10.03 -15.91
N PRO A 320 3.32 -9.71 -14.62
CA PRO A 320 3.74 -8.44 -14.06
C PRO A 320 5.27 -8.36 -14.02
N ILE A 321 5.81 -7.17 -13.82
CA ILE A 321 7.24 -7.02 -13.58
C ILE A 321 7.56 -7.55 -12.18
N VAL A 322 8.44 -8.54 -12.13
CA VAL A 322 8.90 -9.11 -10.86
C VAL A 322 10.19 -8.43 -10.44
N ILE A 323 10.15 -7.67 -9.35
CA ILE A 323 11.32 -7.06 -8.71
C ILE A 323 11.60 -7.85 -7.43
N MET A 324 12.80 -8.38 -7.28
CA MET A 324 13.22 -9.16 -6.13
C MET A 324 14.34 -8.43 -5.38
N ALA A 325 14.38 -8.56 -4.06
CA ALA A 325 15.49 -8.06 -3.26
C ALA A 325 16.21 -9.20 -2.54
N SER A 326 17.54 -9.16 -2.57
CA SER A 326 18.39 -10.05 -1.77
C SER A 326 19.46 -9.26 -1.03
N ASN A 327 19.64 -9.59 0.25
CA ASN A 327 20.71 -9.08 1.11
C ASN A 327 21.85 -10.08 1.30
N ARG A 328 21.75 -11.30 0.72
CA ARG A 328 22.77 -12.35 0.83
C ARG A 328 23.64 -12.39 -0.41
N GLY A 329 24.95 -12.56 -0.20
CA GLY A 329 25.93 -12.74 -1.27
C GLY A 329 25.91 -14.16 -1.83
N VAL A 330 26.22 -15.15 -1.01
CA VAL A 330 26.12 -16.59 -1.33
C VAL A 330 25.27 -17.25 -0.27
N SER A 331 24.22 -17.96 -0.68
CA SER A 331 23.32 -18.67 0.22
C SER A 331 22.98 -20.05 -0.34
N ARG A 332 22.61 -20.96 0.55
CA ARG A 332 22.02 -22.24 0.17
C ARG A 332 20.64 -21.99 -0.43
N ILE A 333 20.31 -22.66 -1.55
CA ILE A 333 18.94 -22.66 -2.08
C ILE A 333 18.11 -23.62 -1.24
N ARG A 334 17.01 -23.13 -0.67
CA ARG A 334 16.17 -23.95 0.20
C ARG A 334 15.53 -25.08 -0.59
N GLY A 335 15.48 -26.27 0.02
CA GLY A 335 15.06 -27.51 -0.65
C GLY A 335 16.19 -28.26 -1.37
N THR A 336 17.41 -27.72 -1.39
CA THR A 336 18.58 -28.34 -2.06
C THR A 336 19.81 -28.28 -1.17
N ASP A 337 20.90 -28.99 -1.48
CA ASP A 337 22.16 -28.93 -0.71
C ASP A 337 23.21 -27.97 -1.27
N TYR A 338 22.98 -27.40 -2.46
CA TYR A 338 23.97 -26.53 -3.11
C TYR A 338 23.80 -25.06 -2.71
N LYS A 339 24.94 -24.35 -2.76
CA LYS A 339 25.00 -22.90 -2.54
C LYS A 339 25.12 -22.19 -3.88
N SER A 340 24.49 -21.03 -4.01
CA SER A 340 24.53 -20.21 -5.21
C SER A 340 24.59 -18.72 -4.87
N PRO A 341 24.98 -17.87 -5.83
CA PRO A 341 24.86 -16.42 -5.68
C PRO A 341 23.42 -16.02 -5.34
N HIS A 342 23.28 -15.16 -4.35
CA HIS A 342 22.01 -14.64 -3.83
C HIS A 342 21.00 -15.67 -3.32
N GLY A 343 21.37 -16.97 -3.27
CA GLY A 343 20.44 -18.05 -2.96
C GLY A 343 19.43 -18.33 -4.08
N LEU A 344 19.78 -17.99 -5.33
CA LEU A 344 18.93 -18.21 -6.51
C LEU A 344 19.47 -19.36 -7.37
N PRO A 345 18.61 -20.19 -7.99
CA PRO A 345 19.02 -21.16 -9.00
C PRO A 345 19.77 -20.49 -10.16
N LEU A 346 20.76 -21.18 -10.74
CA LEU A 346 21.62 -20.61 -11.79
C LEU A 346 20.85 -20.33 -13.08
N ASP A 347 19.92 -21.20 -13.44
CA ASP A 347 18.97 -21.05 -14.55
C ASP A 347 18.06 -19.82 -14.37
N PHE A 348 17.69 -19.53 -13.12
CA PHE A 348 16.93 -18.33 -12.81
C PHE A 348 17.79 -17.07 -12.92
N LEU A 349 19.04 -17.12 -12.45
CA LEU A 349 19.99 -16.00 -12.52
C LEU A 349 20.26 -15.53 -13.96
N ASP A 350 20.26 -16.43 -14.94
CA ASP A 350 20.43 -16.08 -16.35
C ASP A 350 19.27 -15.24 -16.90
N ARG A 351 18.09 -15.30 -16.28
CA ARG A 351 16.88 -14.55 -16.67
C ARG A 351 16.74 -13.20 -15.95
N VAL A 352 17.48 -12.97 -14.84
CA VAL A 352 17.32 -11.76 -14.03
C VAL A 352 18.31 -10.67 -14.38
N SER A 353 17.84 -9.43 -14.40
CA SER A 353 18.72 -8.24 -14.47
C SER A 353 19.12 -7.82 -13.07
N ILE A 354 20.42 -7.89 -12.75
CA ILE A 354 20.92 -7.59 -11.40
C ILE A 354 21.29 -6.10 -11.31
N ILE A 355 20.69 -5.40 -10.33
CA ILE A 355 21.04 -4.04 -9.92
C ILE A 355 21.72 -4.11 -8.56
N ASN A 356 22.97 -3.65 -8.48
CA ASN A 356 23.69 -3.59 -7.22
C ASN A 356 23.48 -2.24 -6.52
N THR A 357 23.25 -2.31 -5.22
CA THR A 357 23.25 -1.15 -4.31
C THR A 357 24.49 -1.19 -3.43
N HIS A 358 24.98 -0.02 -3.02
CA HIS A 358 26.21 0.11 -2.24
C HIS A 358 25.92 0.75 -0.87
N SER A 359 26.88 0.69 0.05
CA SER A 359 26.79 1.40 1.32
C SER A 359 26.76 2.91 1.09
N TYR A 360 25.98 3.63 1.90
CA TYR A 360 25.88 5.08 1.83
C TYR A 360 27.09 5.77 2.47
N ASN A 361 27.43 6.94 1.95
CA ASN A 361 28.43 7.82 2.56
C ASN A 361 27.85 8.57 3.77
N PRO A 362 28.70 9.06 4.71
CA PRO A 362 28.27 9.87 5.86
C PRO A 362 27.31 11.01 5.54
N GLU A 363 27.59 11.77 4.48
CA GLU A 363 26.76 12.90 4.05
C GLU A 363 25.41 12.44 3.51
N GLU A 364 25.36 11.31 2.81
CA GLU A 364 24.11 10.72 2.32
C GLU A 364 23.26 10.22 3.50
N ILE A 365 23.88 9.58 4.50
CA ILE A 365 23.21 9.14 5.74
C ILE A 365 22.60 10.33 6.46
N LYS A 366 23.36 11.43 6.62
CA LYS A 366 22.88 12.67 7.24
C LYS A 366 21.66 13.22 6.51
N GLN A 367 21.71 13.29 5.18
CA GLN A 367 20.59 13.76 4.36
C GLN A 367 19.37 12.85 4.47
N ILE A 368 19.55 11.53 4.44
CA ILE A 368 18.47 10.55 4.61
C ILE A 368 17.79 10.73 5.98
N LEU A 369 18.56 10.83 7.06
CA LEU A 369 18.02 11.04 8.40
C LEU A 369 17.32 12.41 8.52
N THR A 370 17.81 13.44 7.81
CA THR A 370 17.17 14.76 7.76
C THR A 370 15.79 14.67 7.11
N ILE A 371 15.68 13.99 5.95
CA ILE A 371 14.40 13.79 5.26
C ILE A 371 13.45 12.97 6.13
N ARG A 372 13.95 11.94 6.83
CA ARG A 372 13.15 11.14 7.77
C ARG A 372 12.64 11.97 8.95
N ALA A 373 13.48 12.83 9.52
CA ALA A 373 13.06 13.73 10.59
C ALA A 373 12.01 14.74 10.10
N GLN A 374 12.13 15.25 8.88
CA GLN A 374 11.13 16.15 8.28
C GLN A 374 9.79 15.44 8.04
N GLU A 375 9.82 14.21 7.51
CA GLU A 375 8.61 13.41 7.30
C GLU A 375 7.91 13.05 8.61
N GLU A 376 8.68 12.84 9.69
CA GLU A 376 8.18 12.59 11.05
C GLU A 376 7.86 13.88 11.83
N GLU A 377 8.04 15.07 11.23
CA GLU A 377 7.85 16.38 11.87
C GLU A 377 8.66 16.55 13.18
N VAL A 378 9.90 16.03 13.19
CA VAL A 378 10.81 16.07 14.35
C VAL A 378 11.90 17.12 14.15
N ASP A 379 11.92 18.10 15.04
CA ASP A 379 12.98 19.12 15.10
C ASP A 379 14.23 18.57 15.81
N LEU A 380 15.27 18.30 15.03
CA LEU A 380 16.59 17.85 15.52
C LEU A 380 17.55 19.04 15.66
N SER A 381 18.34 19.07 16.73
CA SER A 381 19.52 19.94 16.80
C SER A 381 20.65 19.45 15.86
N ALA A 382 21.49 20.36 15.38
CA ALA A 382 22.58 20.02 14.47
C ALA A 382 23.54 18.98 15.06
N ASP A 383 23.82 19.09 16.37
CA ASP A 383 24.67 18.16 17.10
C ASP A 383 24.00 16.79 17.30
N ALA A 384 22.69 16.76 17.57
CA ALA A 384 21.93 15.51 17.65
C ALA A 384 21.91 14.78 16.31
N LEU A 385 21.73 15.51 15.20
CA LEU A 385 21.79 14.95 13.84
C LEU A 385 23.18 14.40 13.51
N ALA A 386 24.25 15.08 13.93
CA ALA A 386 25.62 14.59 13.77
C ALA A 386 25.84 13.28 14.55
N LEU A 387 25.35 13.20 15.79
CA LEU A 387 25.42 11.97 16.59
C LEU A 387 24.61 10.83 15.96
N LEU A 388 23.38 11.10 15.53
CA LEU A 388 22.53 10.12 14.82
C LEU A 388 23.18 9.63 13.52
N THR A 389 23.88 10.51 12.80
CA THR A 389 24.61 10.15 11.57
C THR A 389 25.76 9.18 11.89
N LYS A 390 26.50 9.43 12.98
CA LYS A 390 27.55 8.50 13.45
C LYS A 390 26.97 7.15 13.85
N ILE A 391 25.88 7.15 14.62
CA ILE A 391 25.17 5.90 14.99
C ILE A 391 24.68 5.17 13.74
N GLY A 392 24.15 5.89 12.74
CA GLY A 392 23.67 5.32 11.49
C GLY A 392 24.77 4.66 10.64
N GLN A 393 26.02 5.12 10.76
CA GLN A 393 27.18 4.48 10.12
C GLN A 393 27.58 3.18 10.82
N GLU A 394 27.59 3.17 12.16
CA GLU A 394 28.07 2.03 12.94
C GLU A 394 27.00 0.93 13.08
N ALA A 395 25.73 1.31 13.27
CA ALA A 395 24.61 0.41 13.55
C ALA A 395 23.55 0.34 12.43
N GLY A 396 23.74 1.12 11.35
CA GLY A 396 22.88 1.11 10.16
C GLY A 396 21.71 2.11 10.20
N LEU A 397 21.23 2.47 9.01
CA LEU A 397 20.18 3.48 8.81
C LEU A 397 18.85 3.14 9.50
N ARG A 398 18.44 1.86 9.51
CA ARG A 398 17.17 1.44 10.12
C ARG A 398 17.16 1.73 11.62
N TYR A 399 18.24 1.40 12.32
CA TYR A 399 18.38 1.69 13.74
C TYR A 399 18.47 3.20 14.00
N GLY A 400 19.25 3.94 13.20
CA GLY A 400 19.32 5.39 13.26
C GLY A 400 17.95 6.08 13.07
N SER A 401 17.12 5.60 12.15
CA SER A 401 15.77 6.14 11.94
C SER A 401 14.85 5.86 13.13
N ASN A 402 14.88 4.65 13.71
CA ASN A 402 14.08 4.32 14.90
C ASN A 402 14.47 5.19 16.12
N LEU A 403 15.75 5.60 16.20
CA LEU A 403 16.20 6.51 17.24
C LEU A 403 15.63 7.91 17.12
N ILE A 404 15.23 8.38 15.92
CA ILE A 404 14.57 9.68 15.75
C ILE A 404 13.25 9.69 16.53
N THR A 405 12.39 8.71 16.28
CA THR A 405 11.08 8.59 16.91
C THR A 405 11.18 8.45 18.44
N THR A 406 12.08 7.58 18.92
CA THR A 406 12.28 7.38 20.37
C THR A 406 12.87 8.62 21.04
N SER A 407 13.81 9.32 20.41
CA SER A 407 14.39 10.55 20.95
C SER A 407 13.38 11.68 21.00
N GLN A 408 12.46 11.76 20.02
CA GLN A 408 11.34 12.70 20.06
C GLN A 408 10.45 12.46 21.29
N LEU A 409 10.09 11.21 21.57
CA LEU A 409 9.29 10.84 22.75
C LEU A 409 10.00 11.17 24.07
N ILE A 410 11.32 10.95 24.15
CA ILE A 410 12.11 11.32 25.34
C ILE A 410 12.15 12.84 25.52
N SER A 411 12.35 13.59 24.42
CA SER A 411 12.37 15.06 24.45
C SER A 411 11.00 15.63 24.85
N ALA A 412 9.91 15.05 24.37
CA ALA A 412 8.55 15.41 24.73
C ALA A 412 8.26 15.16 26.22
N LYS A 413 8.81 14.09 26.80
CA LYS A 413 8.70 13.80 28.24
C LYS A 413 9.34 14.88 29.11
N ARG A 414 10.45 15.49 28.66
CA ARG A 414 11.06 16.67 29.32
C ARG A 414 10.46 18.01 28.87
N ARG A 415 9.39 17.99 28.08
CA ARG A 415 8.70 19.17 27.52
C ARG A 415 9.62 20.08 26.68
N ALA A 416 10.59 19.49 26.00
CA ALA A 416 11.43 20.22 25.06
C ALA A 416 10.79 20.29 23.68
N LYS A 417 11.08 21.38 22.96
CA LYS A 417 10.62 21.57 21.57
C LYS A 417 11.53 20.91 20.53
N GLN A 418 12.82 20.79 20.85
CA GLN A 418 13.85 20.27 19.95
C GLN A 418 14.61 19.14 20.63
N VAL A 419 14.91 18.09 19.86
CA VAL A 419 15.69 16.93 20.30
C VAL A 419 17.16 17.32 20.44
N SER A 420 17.71 17.12 21.64
CA SER A 420 19.12 17.38 21.94
C SER A 420 19.96 16.10 21.89
N VAL A 421 21.28 16.26 22.00
CA VAL A 421 22.22 15.14 22.06
C VAL A 421 21.91 14.20 23.23
N ASP A 422 21.49 14.75 24.38
CA ASP A 422 21.19 13.97 25.57
C ASP A 422 20.01 13.01 25.35
N ASP A 423 19.00 13.45 24.60
CA ASP A 423 17.84 12.61 24.25
C ASP A 423 18.29 11.42 23.37
N VAL A 424 19.12 11.68 22.36
CA VAL A 424 19.67 10.64 21.48
C VAL A 424 20.56 9.67 22.24
N GLN A 425 21.43 10.17 23.13
CA GLN A 425 22.26 9.33 23.98
C GLN A 425 21.41 8.46 24.92
N ARG A 426 20.33 9.01 25.46
CA ARG A 426 19.39 8.26 26.30
C ARG A 426 18.66 7.19 25.50
N SER A 427 18.18 7.50 24.30
CA SER A 427 17.58 6.50 23.40
C SER A 427 18.56 5.38 23.06
N PHE A 428 19.81 5.72 22.72
CA PHE A 428 20.86 4.76 22.39
C PHE A 428 21.26 3.86 23.58
N LYS A 429 21.21 4.40 24.81
CA LYS A 429 21.44 3.63 26.04
C LYS A 429 20.29 2.69 26.38
N LEU A 430 19.05 3.09 26.13
CA LEU A 430 17.88 2.27 26.46
C LEU A 430 17.62 1.17 25.42
N PHE A 431 17.77 1.49 24.13
CA PHE A 431 17.46 0.57 23.04
C PHE A 431 18.74 0.12 22.35
N TYR A 432 19.06 -1.16 22.42
CA TYR A 432 20.29 -1.71 21.84
C TYR A 432 20.11 -2.00 20.35
N ASP A 433 21.16 -1.78 19.56
CA ASP A 433 21.23 -2.31 18.20
C ASP A 433 21.56 -3.82 18.22
N PRO A 434 21.34 -4.55 17.11
CA PRO A 434 21.57 -5.99 17.07
C PRO A 434 23.00 -6.40 17.46
N ALA A 435 24.03 -5.63 17.08
CA ALA A 435 25.41 -5.99 17.38
C ALA A 435 25.72 -5.85 18.88
N ARG A 436 25.26 -4.78 19.54
CA ARG A 436 25.36 -4.64 21.00
C ARG A 436 24.50 -5.66 21.74
N SER A 437 23.32 -5.99 21.21
CA SER A 437 22.46 -7.02 21.79
C SER A 437 23.12 -8.40 21.77
N VAL A 438 23.76 -8.77 20.66
CA VAL A 438 24.50 -10.05 20.56
C VAL A 438 25.65 -10.08 21.57
N LYS A 439 26.44 -9.00 21.68
CA LYS A 439 27.51 -8.91 22.68
C LYS A 439 26.99 -9.07 24.11
N PHE A 440 25.89 -8.40 24.45
CA PHE A 440 25.26 -8.52 25.76
C PHE A 440 24.82 -9.95 26.06
N VAL A 441 24.22 -10.63 25.08
CA VAL A 441 23.83 -12.05 25.20
C VAL A 441 25.06 -12.93 25.41
N THR A 442 26.13 -12.74 24.62
CA THR A 442 27.38 -13.49 24.75
C THR A 442 28.04 -13.28 26.12
N ASP A 443 28.12 -12.03 26.59
CA ASP A 443 28.71 -11.71 27.90
C ASP A 443 27.85 -12.24 29.08
N SER A 444 26.55 -12.43 28.84
CA SER A 444 25.58 -12.93 29.83
C SER A 444 25.20 -14.40 29.61
N GLU A 445 25.96 -15.15 28.81
CA GLU A 445 25.65 -16.54 28.43
C GLU A 445 25.35 -17.43 29.64
N GLN A 446 26.10 -17.30 30.74
CA GLN A 446 25.90 -18.11 31.96
C GLN A 446 24.56 -17.86 32.68
N ARG A 447 23.93 -16.70 32.43
CA ARG A 447 22.63 -16.32 33.00
C ARG A 447 21.48 -16.57 32.02
N LEU A 448 21.78 -16.77 30.74
CA LEU A 448 20.81 -17.01 29.69
C LEU A 448 20.78 -18.50 29.37
N ILE A 449 19.62 -19.01 28.95
CA ILE A 449 19.48 -20.44 28.65
C ILE A 449 20.20 -20.74 27.32
N GLY A 450 21.37 -21.38 27.42
CA GLY A 450 22.12 -21.93 26.30
C GLY A 450 21.58 -23.28 25.82
N ASN A 451 22.21 -23.85 24.79
CA ASN A 451 21.80 -25.11 24.16
C ASN A 451 21.90 -26.32 25.09
N ASP A 452 22.76 -26.26 26.11
CA ASP A 452 22.97 -27.27 27.14
C ASP A 452 22.06 -27.08 28.36
N GLY A 453 21.27 -26.00 28.40
CA GLY A 453 20.36 -25.68 29.50
C GLY A 453 21.05 -25.34 30.82
N ALA A 454 22.37 -25.17 30.83
CA ALA A 454 23.12 -24.81 32.02
C ALA A 454 22.93 -23.30 32.30
N VAL A 455 22.20 -22.98 33.38
CA VAL A 455 22.01 -21.59 33.83
C VAL A 455 22.34 -21.49 35.31
N ASP A 456 23.23 -20.56 35.64
CA ASP A 456 23.50 -20.19 37.03
C ASP A 456 22.38 -19.25 37.52
N PHE A 457 21.33 -19.84 38.10
CA PHE A 457 20.31 -19.10 38.84
C PHE A 457 20.88 -18.65 40.20
N VAL A 458 21.81 -17.70 40.21
CA VAL A 458 22.17 -17.03 41.46
C VAL A 458 21.02 -16.09 41.84
N THR A 459 20.04 -16.61 42.58
CA THR A 459 19.12 -15.78 43.35
C THR A 459 19.92 -15.16 44.48
N ASN A 460 20.28 -13.88 44.35
CA ASN A 460 20.87 -13.11 45.45
C ASN A 460 19.84 -12.93 46.57
N GLY A 461 19.68 -13.96 47.40
CA GLY A 461 19.16 -13.84 48.74
C GLY A 461 20.25 -13.24 49.64
N HIS A 462 20.43 -11.93 49.58
CA HIS A 462 20.78 -11.12 50.75
C HIS A 462 20.54 -9.64 50.43
N ALA A 463 19.48 -9.11 51.01
CA ALA A 463 19.20 -7.69 51.08
C ALA A 463 20.36 -6.96 51.77
N SER A 464 20.98 -6.02 51.07
CA SER A 464 21.54 -4.82 51.67
C SER A 464 21.06 -3.65 50.84
N LEU A 465 20.34 -2.75 51.51
CA LEU A 465 19.77 -1.55 50.93
C LEU A 465 20.89 -0.67 50.38
N GLU A 466 20.96 -0.52 49.06
CA GLU A 466 21.47 0.72 48.47
C GLU A 466 20.25 1.49 47.94
N SER A 467 19.98 2.59 48.63
CA SER A 467 19.00 3.59 48.26
C SER A 467 19.22 4.06 46.83
N MET A 468 18.18 3.92 46.00
CA MET A 468 18.03 4.74 44.80
C MET A 468 17.90 6.20 45.24
N ASP A 469 19.00 6.94 45.21
CA ASP A 469 18.95 8.40 45.22
C ASP A 469 18.32 8.86 43.91
N THR A 470 17.05 9.22 44.01
CA THR A 470 16.36 10.08 43.06
C THR A 470 16.18 11.43 43.74
N SER A 471 17.14 12.30 43.48
CA SER A 471 16.98 13.76 43.59
C SER A 471 17.59 14.41 42.35
#